data_AF-A0A7H8W9G1-F1
#
_entry.id   AF-A0A7H8W9G1-F1
#
_cell.length_a   1.000
_cell.length_b   1.000
_cell.length_c   1.000
_cell.angle_alpha   90.00
_cell.angle_beta   90.00
_cell.angle_gamma   90.00
#
_symmetry.space_group_name_H-M   'P 1'
#
loop_
_entity.id
_entity.type
_entity.pdbx_description
1 polymer ?
#
loop_
_entity_poly.entity_id
_entity_poly.type
_entity_poly.pdbx_seq_one_letter_code
_entity_poly.pdbx_strand_id
1 'polypeptide(L)'
;MIFIVYTGTVSFITRTELTLAEWDKRFYNFLRVVGFISDEEFLDELRFSYRVDEKTVEEINEIINKKNFISIRITSKAFEGFRYAENYLDFTTIEGQILYFEDWNFIFRVFDEEYFLWCFLGGIADVQREIKLSEEDIKRYKEIGLAQIDYLIDNLQKMDSIEYEKAIAENRKLL
;
A
#
# COMPACT_ATOMS: atom_id res chain seq x y z
N MET A 1 1.08 17.60 14.20
CA MET A 1 -0.05 16.66 14.26
C MET A 1 0.20 15.54 13.27
N ILE A 2 -0.10 14.32 13.67
CA ILE A 2 -0.03 13.12 12.82
C ILE A 2 -1.37 12.40 12.92
N PHE A 3 -1.78 11.71 11.87
CA PHE A 3 -3.09 11.08 11.78
C PHE A 3 -2.96 9.62 11.41
N ILE A 4 -3.84 8.78 11.97
CA ILE A 4 -4.12 7.44 11.45
C ILE A 4 -5.51 7.49 10.80
N VAL A 5 -5.54 7.29 9.48
CA VAL A 5 -6.73 7.19 8.64
C VAL A 5 -7.09 5.71 8.49
N TYR A 6 -8.25 5.32 9.01
CA TYR A 6 -8.73 3.94 8.95
C TYR A 6 -9.67 3.77 7.76
N THR A 7 -9.38 2.77 6.92
CA THR A 7 -10.26 2.32 5.84
C THR A 7 -10.64 0.86 6.05
N GLY A 8 -11.62 0.37 5.28
CA GLY A 8 -12.04 -1.03 5.34
C GLY A 8 -10.98 -2.07 4.93
N THR A 9 -9.90 -1.67 4.25
CA THR A 9 -8.88 -2.60 3.72
C THR A 9 -7.50 -2.39 4.34
N VAL A 10 -7.05 -1.14 4.44
CA VAL A 10 -5.76 -0.75 4.99
C VAL A 10 -5.91 0.52 5.85
N SER A 11 -4.90 0.88 6.64
CA SER A 11 -4.87 2.19 7.30
C SER A 11 -3.63 2.96 6.89
N PHE A 12 -3.69 4.28 7.00
CA PHE A 12 -2.60 5.17 6.60
C PHE A 12 -2.21 6.08 7.75
N ILE A 13 -0.92 6.16 8.04
CA ILE A 13 -0.32 7.19 8.88
C ILE A 13 0.08 8.34 7.97
N THR A 14 -0.31 9.57 8.26
CA THR A 14 0.05 10.74 7.45
C THR A 14 0.02 12.02 8.29
N ARG A 15 0.66 13.09 7.78
CA ARG A 15 0.46 14.46 8.30
C ARG A 15 -0.52 15.28 7.46
N THR A 16 -1.09 14.70 6.40
CA THR A 16 -2.09 15.38 5.57
C THR A 16 -3.34 15.70 6.40
N GLU A 17 -3.65 16.99 6.51
CA GLU A 17 -4.81 17.49 7.23
C GLU A 17 -5.97 17.72 6.27
N LEU A 18 -7.07 17.00 6.50
CA LEU A 18 -8.31 17.10 5.74
C LEU A 18 -9.49 17.00 6.69
N THR A 19 -10.61 17.61 6.30
CA THR A 19 -11.89 17.48 6.99
C THR A 19 -12.46 16.06 6.86
N LEU A 20 -13.37 15.67 7.75
CA LEU A 20 -14.04 14.37 7.65
C LEU A 20 -14.76 14.17 6.30
N ALA A 21 -15.40 15.22 5.78
CA ALA A 21 -16.07 15.18 4.49
C ALA A 21 -15.09 15.02 3.31
N GLU A 22 -13.87 15.53 3.46
CA GLU A 22 -12.79 15.36 2.47
C GLU A 22 -12.18 13.97 2.50
N TRP A 23 -12.08 13.34 3.68
CA TRP A 23 -11.67 11.94 3.79
C TRP A 23 -12.72 10.98 3.24
N ASP A 24 -14.00 11.22 3.57
CA ASP A 24 -15.14 10.43 3.08
C ASP A 24 -15.24 10.45 1.54
N LYS A 25 -14.97 11.61 0.93
CA LYS A 25 -14.90 11.73 -0.54
C LYS A 25 -13.74 10.95 -1.17
N ARG A 26 -12.61 10.82 -0.46
CA ARG A 26 -11.39 10.20 -0.98
C ARG A 26 -11.38 8.68 -0.89
N PHE A 27 -12.13 8.09 0.05
CA PHE A 27 -12.13 6.64 0.25
C PHE A 27 -13.54 6.07 0.26
N TYR A 28 -13.78 5.02 -0.52
CA TYR A 28 -15.10 4.37 -0.60
C TYR A 28 -15.52 3.73 0.72
N ASN A 29 -14.55 3.22 1.47
CA ASN A 29 -14.76 2.61 2.78
C ASN A 29 -14.00 3.39 3.86
N PHE A 30 -14.16 4.72 3.90
CA PHE A 30 -13.67 5.52 5.01
C PHE A 30 -14.38 5.11 6.30
N LEU A 31 -13.61 4.82 7.36
CA LEU A 31 -14.18 4.43 8.65
C LEU A 31 -14.07 5.56 9.67
N ARG A 32 -12.84 6.05 9.89
CA ARG A 32 -12.55 7.13 10.83
C ARG A 32 -11.12 7.66 10.61
N VAL A 33 -10.84 8.82 11.17
CA VAL A 33 -9.48 9.35 11.32
C VAL A 33 -9.23 9.69 12.79
N VAL A 34 -8.05 9.38 13.29
CA VAL A 34 -7.60 9.71 14.65
C VAL A 34 -6.38 10.62 14.51
N GLY A 35 -6.40 11.78 15.17
CA GLY A 35 -5.30 12.73 15.18
C GLY A 35 -4.56 12.72 16.52
N PHE A 36 -3.24 12.84 16.46
CA PHE A 36 -2.33 12.87 17.61
C PHE A 36 -1.58 14.19 17.62
N ILE A 37 -1.57 14.85 18.77
CA ILE A 37 -1.06 16.22 18.92
C ILE A 37 0.47 16.21 18.81
N SER A 38 1.12 15.21 19.40
CA SER A 38 2.57 15.00 19.33
C SER A 38 2.92 13.68 18.64
N ASP A 39 4.16 13.60 18.14
CA ASP A 39 4.68 12.35 17.59
C ASP A 39 4.83 11.29 18.71
N GLU A 40 5.16 11.70 19.93
CA GLU A 40 5.24 10.82 21.10
C GLU A 40 3.90 10.12 21.40
N GLU A 41 2.79 10.86 21.41
CA GLU A 41 1.44 10.31 21.63
C GLU A 41 1.09 9.25 20.57
N PHE A 42 1.47 9.52 19.32
CA PHE A 42 1.29 8.57 18.22
C PHE A 42 2.18 7.32 18.38
N LEU A 43 3.45 7.47 18.73
CA LEU A 43 4.36 6.33 18.92
C LEU A 43 3.88 5.45 20.08
N ASP A 44 3.32 6.05 21.14
CA ASP A 44 2.69 5.30 22.23
C ASP A 44 1.44 4.52 21.77
N GLU A 45 0.60 5.10 20.91
CA GLU A 45 -0.52 4.36 20.31
C GLU A 45 -0.04 3.12 19.53
N LEU A 46 1.07 3.22 18.79
CA LEU A 46 1.66 2.06 18.11
C LEU A 46 2.11 0.99 19.10
N ARG A 47 2.78 1.39 20.19
CA ARG A 47 3.24 0.45 21.23
C ARG A 47 2.07 -0.24 21.91
N PHE A 48 1.04 0.49 22.33
CA PHE A 48 -0.01 -0.04 23.19
C PHE A 48 -1.15 -0.69 22.43
N SER A 49 -1.71 0.00 21.42
CA SER A 49 -2.88 -0.49 20.70
C SER A 49 -2.51 -1.52 19.62
N TYR A 50 -1.37 -1.32 18.95
CA TYR A 50 -0.91 -2.22 17.89
C TYR A 50 0.12 -3.26 18.37
N ARG A 51 0.59 -3.15 19.62
CA ARG A 51 1.60 -4.05 20.21
C ARG A 51 2.86 -4.15 19.35
N VAL A 52 3.24 -3.04 18.75
CA VAL A 52 4.44 -2.93 17.90
C VAL A 52 5.67 -2.94 18.80
N ASP A 53 6.71 -3.67 18.38
CA ASP A 53 7.98 -3.73 19.11
C ASP A 53 8.78 -2.43 18.98
N GLU A 54 9.67 -2.16 19.94
CA GLU A 54 10.39 -0.88 20.01
C GLU A 54 11.23 -0.61 18.76
N LYS A 55 11.85 -1.63 18.17
CA LYS A 55 12.65 -1.47 16.96
C LYS A 55 11.77 -0.98 15.80
N THR A 56 10.61 -1.59 15.60
CA THR A 56 9.67 -1.16 14.56
C THR A 56 9.14 0.26 14.83
N VAL A 57 8.92 0.64 16.10
CA VAL A 57 8.51 2.00 16.47
C VAL A 57 9.61 3.01 16.16
N GLU A 58 10.87 2.69 16.45
CA GLU A 58 12.03 3.51 16.08
C GLU A 58 12.13 3.70 14.56
N GLU A 59 11.97 2.62 13.77
CA GLU A 59 11.97 2.68 12.31
C GLU A 59 10.86 3.61 11.77
N ILE A 60 9.63 3.49 12.31
CA ILE A 60 8.52 4.39 11.95
C ILE A 60 8.82 5.84 12.36
N ASN A 61 9.41 6.05 13.54
CA ASN A 61 9.79 7.37 14.02
C ASN A 61 10.82 8.03 13.07
N GLU A 62 11.81 7.27 12.58
CA GLU A 62 12.77 7.77 11.60
C GLU A 62 12.08 8.21 10.31
N ILE A 63 11.09 7.45 9.83
CA ILE A 63 10.33 7.75 8.60
C ILE A 63 9.52 9.04 8.75
N ILE A 64 8.73 9.20 9.83
CA ILE A 64 7.84 10.35 9.99
C ILE A 64 8.58 11.67 10.25
N ASN A 65 9.87 11.59 10.60
CA ASN A 65 10.77 12.72 10.77
C ASN A 65 11.51 13.11 9.47
N LYS A 66 11.38 12.33 8.38
CA LYS A 66 11.90 12.71 7.07
C LYS A 66 11.18 13.95 6.56
N LYS A 67 11.92 14.90 5.98
CA LYS A 67 11.36 16.15 5.42
C LYS A 67 10.31 15.90 4.32
N ASN A 68 10.45 14.81 3.59
CA ASN A 68 9.58 14.40 2.49
C ASN A 68 8.62 13.26 2.86
N PHE A 69 8.33 13.08 4.15
CA PHE A 69 7.33 12.11 4.59
C PHE A 69 5.94 12.46 4.01
N ILE A 70 5.33 11.50 3.30
CA ILE A 70 3.97 11.63 2.76
C ILE A 70 3.00 10.79 3.59
N SER A 71 3.17 9.46 3.55
CA SER A 71 2.38 8.54 4.35
C SER A 71 3.11 7.22 4.60
N ILE A 72 2.65 6.47 5.59
CA ILE A 72 2.96 5.06 5.78
C ILE A 72 1.64 4.30 5.69
N ARG A 73 1.58 3.23 4.89
CA ARG A 73 0.50 2.27 4.97
C ARG A 73 0.78 1.32 6.13
N ILE A 74 -0.23 1.04 6.95
CA ILE A 74 -0.20 0.00 7.97
C ILE A 74 -1.31 -1.03 7.74
N THR A 75 -0.97 -2.29 8.04
CA THR A 75 -1.93 -3.39 8.11
C THR A 75 -1.70 -4.15 9.41
N SER A 76 -2.77 -4.43 10.13
CA SER A 76 -2.74 -5.25 11.35
C SER A 76 -3.87 -6.26 11.28
N LYS A 77 -3.54 -7.50 10.89
CA LYS A 77 -4.49 -8.61 10.83
C LYS A 77 -4.15 -9.63 11.91
N ALA A 78 -5.17 -10.27 12.48
CA ALA A 78 -5.06 -11.17 13.63
C ALA A 78 -4.02 -12.30 13.49
N PHE A 79 -3.64 -12.68 12.26
CA PHE A 79 -2.69 -13.76 11.98
C PHE A 79 -1.46 -13.34 11.16
N GLU A 80 -1.44 -12.12 10.60
CA GLU A 80 -0.31 -11.64 9.77
C GLU A 80 0.63 -10.69 10.52
N GLY A 81 0.24 -10.27 11.72
CA GLY A 81 0.98 -9.29 12.53
C GLY A 81 0.80 -7.85 12.05
N PHE A 82 1.50 -6.93 12.72
CA PHE A 82 1.62 -5.55 12.25
C PHE A 82 2.64 -5.49 11.12
N ARG A 83 2.26 -4.86 10.01
CA ARG A 83 3.14 -4.57 8.89
C ARG A 83 2.97 -3.13 8.49
N TYR A 84 4.05 -2.53 8.02
CA TYR A 84 4.04 -1.16 7.55
C TYR A 84 4.92 -1.02 6.29
N ALA A 85 4.63 -0.02 5.48
CA ALA A 85 5.44 0.36 4.33
C ALA A 85 5.31 1.87 4.08
N GLU A 86 6.42 2.54 3.75
CA GLU A 86 6.35 3.91 3.22
C GLU A 86 5.46 3.93 1.97
N ASN A 87 4.58 4.92 1.90
CA ASN A 87 3.65 5.10 0.80
C ASN A 87 3.75 6.54 0.30
N TYR A 88 3.96 6.67 -1.01
CA TYR A 88 4.12 7.94 -1.69
C TYR A 88 2.81 8.53 -2.21
N LEU A 89 1.68 7.91 -1.89
CA LEU A 89 0.36 8.40 -2.23
C LEU A 89 0.07 9.73 -1.52
N ASP A 90 0.04 10.82 -2.29
CA ASP A 90 -0.34 12.13 -1.80
C ASP A 90 -1.87 12.32 -1.86
N PHE A 91 -2.53 12.25 -0.70
CA PHE A 91 -3.97 12.41 -0.62
C PHE A 91 -4.47 13.78 -1.10
N THR A 92 -3.64 14.81 -1.16
CA THR A 92 -4.08 16.15 -1.56
C THR A 92 -4.31 16.27 -3.07
N THR A 93 -3.65 15.44 -3.88
CA THR A 93 -3.65 15.51 -5.34
C THR A 93 -4.55 14.47 -6.02
N ILE A 94 -5.12 13.54 -5.26
CA ILE A 94 -5.97 12.48 -5.81
C ILE A 94 -7.34 13.04 -6.21
N GLU A 95 -7.68 12.88 -7.48
CA GLU A 95 -9.04 13.07 -7.99
C GLU A 95 -9.83 11.76 -7.89
N GLY A 96 -11.11 11.88 -7.50
CA GLY A 96 -12.00 10.72 -7.35
C GLY A 96 -11.84 10.00 -6.01
N GLN A 97 -12.32 8.75 -5.97
CA GLN A 97 -12.42 7.96 -4.75
C GLN A 97 -11.62 6.66 -4.89
N ILE A 98 -10.75 6.40 -3.91
CA ILE A 98 -9.98 5.16 -3.81
C ILE A 98 -10.92 4.03 -3.38
N LEU A 99 -11.15 3.10 -4.31
CA LEU A 99 -12.01 1.93 -4.08
C LEU A 99 -11.24 0.75 -3.49
N TYR A 100 -9.95 0.63 -3.84
CA TYR A 100 -9.09 -0.49 -3.48
C TYR A 100 -7.62 -0.06 -3.51
N PHE A 101 -6.80 -0.60 -2.61
CA PHE A 101 -5.38 -0.33 -2.52
C PHE A 101 -4.66 -1.57 -2.00
N GLU A 102 -3.74 -2.10 -2.78
CA GLU A 102 -2.79 -3.12 -2.37
C GLU A 102 -1.40 -2.67 -2.83
N ASP A 103 -0.43 -2.84 -1.95
CA ASP A 103 0.96 -2.57 -2.26
C ASP A 103 1.62 -3.95 -2.21
N TRP A 104 2.09 -4.38 -3.39
CA TRP A 104 2.99 -5.51 -3.66
C TRP A 104 2.31 -6.88 -3.70
N ASN A 105 2.35 -7.53 -4.87
CA ASN A 105 2.07 -8.95 -5.01
C ASN A 105 3.38 -9.74 -4.92
N PHE A 106 3.42 -10.83 -4.18
CA PHE A 106 4.58 -11.73 -4.17
C PHE A 106 4.15 -13.19 -4.06
N ILE A 107 4.95 -14.09 -4.62
CA ILE A 107 4.82 -15.53 -4.47
C ILE A 107 6.05 -16.05 -3.74
N PHE A 108 5.84 -16.72 -2.60
CA PHE A 108 6.91 -17.42 -1.90
C PHE A 108 6.72 -18.93 -2.09
N ARG A 109 7.75 -19.63 -2.57
CA ARG A 109 7.68 -21.05 -2.94
C ARG A 109 8.96 -21.80 -2.62
N VAL A 110 8.83 -23.12 -2.45
CA VAL A 110 9.96 -24.04 -2.29
C VAL A 110 10.07 -24.91 -3.54
N PHE A 111 11.29 -25.10 -4.04
CA PHE A 111 11.62 -25.98 -5.16
C PHE A 111 13.03 -26.55 -4.93
N ASP A 112 13.19 -27.88 -5.00
CA ASP A 112 14.47 -28.58 -4.74
C ASP A 112 15.19 -28.17 -3.44
N GLU A 113 14.45 -28.10 -2.33
CA GLU A 113 14.95 -27.63 -1.02
C GLU A 113 15.42 -26.15 -0.97
N GLU A 114 15.30 -25.43 -2.08
CA GLU A 114 15.60 -24.00 -2.19
C GLU A 114 14.32 -23.14 -2.06
N TYR A 115 14.45 -21.98 -1.41
CA TYR A 115 13.36 -21.04 -1.18
C TYR A 115 13.45 -19.89 -2.18
N PHE A 116 12.33 -19.60 -2.86
CA PHE A 116 12.24 -18.54 -3.86
C PHE A 116 11.17 -17.55 -3.45
N LEU A 117 11.57 -16.29 -3.30
CA LEU A 117 10.66 -15.15 -3.18
C LEU A 117 10.59 -14.46 -4.54
N TRP A 118 9.39 -14.46 -5.12
CA TRP A 118 9.10 -13.76 -6.37
C TRP A 118 8.29 -12.53 -6.01
N CYS A 119 8.94 -11.37 -5.98
CA CYS A 119 8.27 -10.10 -5.82
C CYS A 119 7.77 -9.63 -7.19
N PHE A 120 6.46 -9.54 -7.36
CA PHE A 120 5.86 -8.83 -8.49
C PHE A 120 5.89 -7.36 -8.13
N LEU A 121 7.04 -6.78 -8.45
CA LEU A 121 7.24 -5.35 -8.44
C LEU A 121 6.19 -4.74 -9.37
N GLY A 122 5.27 -3.94 -8.82
CA GLY A 122 4.77 -2.74 -9.51
C GLY A 122 5.88 -1.69 -9.67
N GLY A 123 7.12 -2.15 -9.91
CA GLY A 123 8.36 -1.47 -9.59
C GLY A 123 8.98 -0.85 -10.82
N ILE A 124 8.41 0.28 -11.21
CA ILE A 124 9.24 1.45 -11.42
C ILE A 124 8.69 2.50 -10.45
N ALA A 125 9.45 2.77 -9.39
CA ALA A 125 9.32 4.01 -8.65
C ALA A 125 9.35 5.17 -9.67
N ASP A 126 8.35 6.05 -9.60
CA ASP A 126 8.11 7.25 -10.42
C ASP A 126 7.09 7.18 -11.58
N VAL A 127 6.42 6.04 -11.84
CA VAL A 127 5.33 6.03 -12.85
C VAL A 127 4.01 5.57 -12.25
N GLN A 128 3.31 6.52 -11.61
CA GLN A 128 1.85 6.42 -11.47
C GLN A 128 1.25 6.39 -12.89
N ARG A 129 0.81 5.20 -13.34
CA ARG A 129 0.14 5.05 -14.63
C ARG A 129 -1.37 5.05 -14.42
N GLU A 130 -2.03 6.12 -14.82
CA GLU A 130 -3.48 6.17 -14.87
C GLU A 130 -3.96 5.36 -16.10
N ILE A 131 -4.66 4.26 -15.85
CA ILE A 131 -5.27 3.43 -16.90
C ILE A 131 -6.78 3.53 -16.77
N LYS A 132 -7.41 4.12 -17.78
CA LYS A 132 -8.87 4.13 -17.88
C LYS A 132 -9.36 2.72 -18.23
N LEU A 133 -10.19 2.15 -17.37
CA LEU A 133 -10.84 0.85 -17.61
C LEU A 133 -11.83 0.94 -18.78
N SER A 134 -11.95 -0.14 -19.55
CA SER A 134 -12.96 -0.26 -20.59
C SER A 134 -14.36 -0.47 -20.00
N GLU A 135 -15.42 -0.30 -20.81
CA GLU A 135 -16.80 -0.59 -20.37
C GLU A 135 -16.99 -2.05 -19.96
N GLU A 136 -16.28 -2.98 -20.61
CA GLU A 136 -16.32 -4.41 -20.28
C GLU A 136 -15.65 -4.69 -18.93
N ASP A 137 -14.49 -4.08 -18.67
CA ASP A 137 -13.80 -4.22 -17.39
C ASP A 137 -14.64 -3.69 -16.23
N ILE A 138 -15.30 -2.55 -16.43
CA ILE A 138 -16.22 -1.96 -15.44
C ILE A 138 -17.42 -2.89 -15.22
N LYS A 139 -17.99 -3.48 -16.28
CA LYS A 139 -19.08 -4.44 -16.17
C LYS A 139 -18.65 -5.66 -15.34
N ARG A 140 -17.49 -6.24 -15.65
CA ARG A 140 -16.95 -7.39 -14.91
C ARG A 140 -16.66 -7.05 -13.46
N TYR A 141 -16.10 -5.88 -13.17
CA TYR A 141 -15.91 -5.43 -11.78
C TYR A 141 -17.23 -5.37 -11.01
N LYS A 142 -18.31 -4.90 -11.64
CA LYS A 142 -19.65 -4.90 -11.02
C LYS A 142 -20.22 -6.30 -10.80
N GLU A 143 -19.79 -7.31 -11.57
CA GLU A 143 -20.25 -8.70 -11.46
C GLU A 143 -19.46 -9.51 -10.43
N ILE A 144 -18.12 -9.41 -10.45
CA ILE A 144 -17.23 -10.27 -9.64
C ILE A 144 -16.34 -9.51 -8.64
N GLY A 145 -16.50 -8.19 -8.53
CA GLY A 145 -15.82 -7.36 -7.53
C GLY A 145 -14.30 -7.35 -7.68
N LEU A 146 -13.60 -7.44 -6.53
CA LEU A 146 -12.14 -7.34 -6.46
C LEU A 146 -11.41 -8.39 -7.30
N ALA A 147 -12.00 -9.56 -7.51
CA ALA A 147 -11.40 -10.60 -8.36
C ALA A 147 -11.12 -10.12 -9.80
N GLN A 148 -11.94 -9.19 -10.33
CA GLN A 148 -11.65 -8.57 -11.63
C GLN A 148 -10.43 -7.64 -11.55
N ILE A 149 -10.26 -6.92 -10.44
CA ILE A 149 -9.12 -6.01 -10.24
C ILE A 149 -7.83 -6.82 -10.16
N ASP A 150 -7.82 -7.91 -9.39
CA ASP A 150 -6.69 -8.83 -9.27
C ASP A 150 -6.30 -9.39 -10.66
N TYR A 151 -7.29 -9.85 -11.42
CA TYR A 151 -7.08 -10.33 -12.80
C TYR A 151 -6.48 -9.28 -13.73
N LEU A 152 -6.92 -8.01 -13.63
CA LEU A 152 -6.38 -6.92 -14.44
C LEU A 152 -4.94 -6.59 -14.06
N ILE A 153 -4.63 -6.56 -12.76
CA ILE A 153 -3.27 -6.36 -12.26
C ILE A 153 -2.35 -7.47 -12.78
N ASP A 154 -2.76 -8.73 -12.66
CA ASP A 154 -2.01 -9.90 -13.14
C ASP A 154 -1.74 -9.83 -14.65
N ASN A 155 -2.67 -9.31 -15.44
CA ASN A 155 -2.49 -9.13 -16.88
C ASN A 155 -1.53 -7.98 -17.19
N LEU A 156 -1.65 -6.85 -16.49
CA LEU A 156 -0.74 -5.71 -16.66
C LEU A 156 0.71 -6.10 -16.33
N GLN A 157 0.90 -6.89 -15.28
CA GLN A 157 2.22 -7.44 -14.91
C GLN A 157 2.84 -8.31 -16.00
N LYS A 158 2.02 -8.94 -16.85
CA LYS A 158 2.48 -9.77 -17.98
C LYS A 158 2.69 -8.96 -19.26
N MET A 159 2.07 -7.79 -19.38
CA MET A 159 2.10 -6.97 -20.60
C MET A 159 3.40 -6.17 -20.74
N ASP A 160 4.02 -5.78 -19.62
CA ASP A 160 5.33 -5.14 -19.62
C ASP A 160 6.36 -6.12 -19.03
N SER A 161 7.24 -6.66 -19.88
CA SER A 161 8.65 -6.24 -19.86
C SER A 161 9.56 -7.13 -20.71
N ILE A 162 9.96 -6.60 -21.87
CA ILE A 162 11.14 -7.06 -22.63
C ILE A 162 12.38 -7.03 -21.72
N GLU A 163 12.43 -6.13 -20.75
CA GLU A 163 13.50 -5.98 -19.77
C GLU A 163 13.47 -7.04 -18.65
N TYR A 164 12.31 -7.62 -18.33
CA TYR A 164 12.09 -8.74 -17.41
C TYR A 164 12.44 -10.05 -18.10
N GLU A 165 11.98 -10.23 -19.34
CA GLU A 165 12.42 -11.31 -20.22
C GLU A 165 13.94 -11.29 -20.42
N LYS A 166 14.55 -10.10 -20.65
CA LYS A 166 16.01 -9.93 -20.70
C LYS A 166 16.68 -10.17 -19.36
N ALA A 167 16.12 -9.74 -18.23
CA ALA A 167 16.71 -9.98 -16.91
C ALA A 167 16.73 -11.47 -16.54
N ILE A 168 15.69 -12.21 -16.94
CA ILE A 168 15.64 -13.68 -16.85
C ILE A 168 16.66 -14.32 -17.80
N ALA A 169 16.68 -13.92 -19.07
CA ALA A 169 17.56 -14.50 -20.09
C ALA A 169 19.04 -14.22 -19.85
N GLU A 170 19.37 -13.05 -19.30
CA GLU A 170 20.74 -12.61 -19.01
C GLU A 170 21.17 -12.98 -17.58
N ASN A 171 20.35 -13.76 -16.85
CA ASN A 171 20.55 -14.14 -15.45
C ASN A 171 20.91 -12.97 -14.54
N ARG A 172 20.40 -11.77 -14.87
CA ARG A 172 20.54 -10.54 -14.11
C ARG A 172 19.52 -10.48 -12.98
N LYS A 173 19.22 -11.64 -12.39
CA LYS A 173 18.61 -11.69 -11.06
C LYS A 173 19.55 -10.90 -10.15
N LEU A 174 19.11 -9.75 -9.70
CA LEU A 174 19.76 -9.12 -8.57
C LEU A 174 19.55 -10.06 -7.38
N LEU A 175 20.62 -10.28 -6.62
CA LEU A 175 20.49 -10.63 -5.22
C LEU A 175 19.54 -9.65 -4.54
#